data_AF-A0A259CE60-F1
#
_entry.id   AF-A0A259CE60-F1
#
_cell.length_a   1.000
_cell.length_b   1.000
_cell.length_c   1.000
_cell.angle_alpha   90.00
_cell.angle_beta   90.00
_cell.angle_gamma   90.00
#
_symmetry.space_group_name_H-M   'P 1'
#
loop_
_entity.id
_entity.type
_entity.pdbx_description
1 polymer ?
#
loop_
_entity_poly.entity_id
_entity_poly.type
_entity_poly.pdbx_seq_one_letter_code
_entity_poly.pdbx_strand_id
1 'polypeptide(L)'
;MNANDSFLVPLIDAGRLSGLTGGPLGPRFRFWRDQSGKRHVFSVYEPDEAPDYPDALAVVARRTPAGSIAIWAGAAGEAARAAAERFRAEEIHICVLTEDAAESLVALRYPERVALPNRENEARRVAEAPARRMATVQGALAACLGPSRAGRRAA
;
A
#
# COMPACT_ATOMS: atom_id res chain seq x y z
N MET A 1 0.15 -29.39 -4.98
CA MET A 1 0.06 -28.00 -4.50
C MET A 1 1.08 -27.22 -5.32
N ASN A 2 0.63 -26.43 -6.31
CA ASN A 2 1.51 -25.79 -7.28
C ASN A 2 2.07 -24.48 -6.71
N ALA A 3 3.35 -24.21 -6.93
CA ALA A 3 4.12 -23.07 -6.41
C ALA A 3 3.66 -21.68 -6.90
N ASN A 4 2.48 -21.58 -7.55
CA ASN A 4 2.00 -20.35 -8.19
C ASN A 4 1.02 -19.53 -7.32
N ASP A 5 0.57 -20.06 -6.18
CA ASP A 5 -0.35 -19.35 -5.27
C ASP A 5 0.37 -18.39 -4.31
N SER A 6 1.71 -18.36 -4.32
CA SER A 6 2.53 -17.52 -3.42
C SER A 6 2.72 -16.07 -3.90
N PHE A 7 2.04 -15.64 -4.98
CA PHE A 7 2.14 -14.28 -5.53
C PHE A 7 0.98 -13.34 -5.13
N LEU A 8 0.02 -13.78 -4.31
CA LEU A 8 -1.24 -13.05 -4.13
C LEU A 8 -1.18 -11.87 -3.15
N VAL A 9 -0.21 -11.83 -2.24
CA VAL A 9 -0.07 -10.73 -1.28
C VAL A 9 1.23 -9.97 -1.58
N PRO A 10 1.17 -8.72 -2.09
CA PRO A 10 2.33 -7.92 -2.48
C PRO A 10 3.03 -7.30 -1.25
N LEU A 11 3.35 -8.14 -0.27
CA LEU A 11 4.07 -7.79 0.94
C LEU A 11 5.38 -8.58 1.02
N ILE A 12 6.48 -7.86 1.23
CA ILE A 12 7.82 -8.43 1.36
C ILE A 12 8.27 -8.30 2.81
N ASP A 13 8.74 -9.40 3.41
CA ASP A 13 9.26 -9.38 4.78
C ASP A 13 10.45 -8.40 4.88
N ALA A 14 10.36 -7.49 5.84
CA ALA A 14 11.38 -6.49 6.12
C ALA A 14 11.99 -6.68 7.51
N GLY A 15 11.82 -7.87 8.08
CA GLY A 15 12.48 -8.32 9.29
C GLY A 15 11.81 -7.85 10.57
N ARG A 16 12.46 -8.18 11.69
CA ARG A 16 11.99 -7.83 13.04
C ARG A 16 12.35 -6.38 13.38
N LEU A 17 11.72 -5.88 14.44
CA LEU A 17 12.10 -4.61 15.04
C LEU A 17 13.47 -4.73 15.73
N SER A 18 14.53 -4.34 15.00
CA SER A 18 15.94 -4.54 15.38
C SER A 18 16.39 -3.79 16.63
N GLY A 19 15.64 -2.79 17.09
CA GLY A 19 15.92 -2.05 18.33
C GLY A 19 15.39 -2.70 19.62
N LEU A 20 14.59 -3.77 19.52
CA LEU A 20 13.95 -4.44 20.67
C LEU A 20 14.41 -5.90 20.85
N THR A 21 15.57 -6.25 20.30
CA THR A 21 16.09 -7.64 20.22
C THR A 21 16.37 -8.29 21.58
N GLY A 22 16.53 -7.51 22.65
CA GLY A 22 16.79 -8.01 24.01
C GLY A 22 15.57 -8.12 24.93
N GLY A 23 14.36 -7.81 24.44
CA GLY A 23 13.15 -7.77 25.27
C GLY A 23 11.97 -8.54 24.68
N PRO A 24 10.90 -8.75 25.46
CA PRO A 24 9.72 -9.54 25.04
C PRO A 24 8.97 -8.93 23.85
N LEU A 25 9.24 -7.66 23.52
CA LEU A 25 8.59 -6.94 22.42
C LEU A 25 9.22 -7.23 21.05
N GLY A 26 10.50 -7.62 20.97
CA GLY A 26 11.18 -7.88 19.70
C GLY A 26 10.47 -8.93 18.83
N PRO A 27 10.02 -10.07 19.40
CA PRO A 27 9.23 -11.06 18.66
C PRO A 27 7.80 -10.62 18.32
N ARG A 28 7.24 -9.63 19.04
CA ARG A 28 5.84 -9.19 18.88
C ARG A 28 5.62 -8.25 17.70
N PHE A 29 6.69 -7.76 17.07
CA PHE A 29 6.57 -6.84 15.94
C PHE A 29 7.41 -7.27 14.74
N ARG A 30 6.84 -7.14 13.56
CA ARG A 30 7.49 -7.41 12.28
C ARG A 30 7.19 -6.31 11.28
N PHE A 31 8.16 -6.05 10.40
CA PHE A 31 7.99 -5.13 9.31
C PHE A 31 7.65 -5.84 8.00
N TRP A 32 6.74 -5.25 7.25
CA TRP A 32 6.46 -5.60 5.86
C TRP A 32 6.68 -4.40 4.96
N ARG A 33 7.17 -4.63 3.75
CA ARG A 33 7.20 -3.63 2.67
C ARG A 33 6.07 -3.88 1.71
N ASP A 34 5.33 -2.84 1.36
CA ASP A 34 4.34 -2.90 0.29
C ASP A 34 4.97 -2.78 -1.10
N GLN A 35 4.15 -2.79 -2.15
CA GLN A 35 4.63 -2.66 -3.54
C GLN A 35 5.36 -1.34 -3.84
N SER A 36 5.16 -0.29 -3.02
CA SER A 36 5.87 0.98 -3.15
C SER A 36 7.22 0.99 -2.41
N GLY A 37 7.53 -0.09 -1.70
CA GLY A 37 8.71 -0.23 -0.86
C GLY A 37 8.57 0.43 0.53
N LYS A 38 7.41 1.03 0.84
CA LYS A 38 7.15 1.65 2.15
C LYS A 38 7.05 0.56 3.21
N ARG A 39 7.72 0.80 4.34
CA ARG A 39 7.79 -0.13 5.46
C ARG A 39 6.67 0.13 6.46
N HIS A 40 5.95 -0.92 6.83
CA HIS A 40 4.79 -0.88 7.73
C HIS A 40 5.01 -1.86 8.89
N VAL A 41 4.61 -1.46 10.09
CA VAL A 41 4.75 -2.28 11.30
C VAL A 41 3.49 -3.11 11.53
N PHE A 42 3.68 -4.37 11.88
CA PHE A 42 2.62 -5.30 12.22
C PHE A 42 2.92 -5.92 13.58
N SER A 43 1.87 -6.12 14.38
CA SER A 43 1.93 -6.94 15.58
C SER A 43 1.80 -8.41 15.20
N VAL A 44 2.53 -9.30 15.87
CA VAL A 44 2.58 -10.74 15.56
C VAL A 44 1.85 -11.53 16.65
N TYR A 45 0.91 -12.36 16.24
CA TYR A 45 0.12 -13.23 17.10
C TYR A 45 0.13 -14.67 16.58
N GLU A 46 0.04 -15.63 17.49
CA GLU A 46 -0.41 -16.98 17.13
C GLU A 46 -1.89 -16.92 16.72
N PRO A 47 -2.39 -17.84 15.87
CA PRO A 47 -3.76 -17.77 15.35
C PRO A 47 -4.83 -17.67 16.43
N ASP A 48 -4.67 -18.41 17.53
CA ASP A 48 -5.63 -18.46 18.63
C ASP A 48 -5.55 -17.24 19.58
N GLU A 49 -4.47 -16.47 19.50
CA GLU A 49 -4.25 -15.25 20.31
C GLU A 49 -4.55 -13.97 19.55
N ALA A 50 -4.88 -14.05 18.25
CA ALA A 50 -5.05 -12.89 17.39
C ALA A 50 -6.30 -12.08 17.80
N PRO A 51 -6.14 -10.81 18.20
CA PRO A 51 -7.27 -9.98 18.58
C PRO A 51 -8.17 -9.67 17.39
N ASP A 52 -9.46 -9.53 17.66
CA ASP A 52 -10.45 -9.10 16.69
C ASP A 52 -10.51 -7.56 16.68
N TYR A 53 -9.68 -6.95 15.85
CA TYR A 53 -9.70 -5.51 15.62
C TYR A 53 -10.50 -5.20 14.35
N PRO A 54 -11.73 -4.67 14.48
CA PRO A 54 -12.63 -4.51 13.34
C PRO A 54 -11.97 -3.77 12.20
N ASP A 55 -11.19 -2.72 12.47
CA ASP A 55 -10.57 -1.82 11.48
C ASP A 55 -9.11 -2.15 11.10
N ALA A 56 -8.57 -3.27 11.58
CA ALA A 56 -7.20 -3.68 11.28
C ALA A 56 -7.06 -4.61 10.06
N LEU A 57 -6.00 -4.41 9.28
CA LEU A 57 -5.58 -5.38 8.28
C LEU A 57 -4.90 -6.56 8.99
N ALA A 58 -5.32 -7.78 8.68
CA ALA A 58 -4.61 -8.99 9.04
C ALA A 58 -3.88 -9.55 7.81
N VAL A 59 -2.67 -10.04 8.05
CA VAL A 59 -1.84 -10.77 7.11
C VAL A 59 -1.51 -12.11 7.75
N VAL A 60 -2.01 -13.18 7.14
CA VAL A 60 -1.68 -14.53 7.56
C VAL A 60 -0.36 -14.90 6.92
N ALA A 61 0.59 -15.36 7.73
CA ALA A 61 1.95 -15.61 7.30
C ALA A 61 2.46 -16.98 7.75
N ARG A 62 3.30 -17.58 6.90
CA ARG A 62 4.06 -18.78 7.24
C ARG A 62 5.47 -18.43 7.66
N ARG A 63 5.98 -19.11 8.68
CA ARG A 63 7.39 -19.00 9.07
C ARG A 63 8.26 -19.84 8.16
N THR A 64 9.34 -19.26 7.64
CA THR A 64 10.38 -19.98 6.91
C THR A 64 11.77 -19.61 7.45
N PRO A 65 12.81 -20.43 7.19
CA PRO A 65 14.17 -20.07 7.57
C PRO A 65 14.68 -18.75 6.98
N ALA A 66 14.12 -18.31 5.84
CA ALA A 66 14.50 -17.07 5.16
C ALA A 66 13.72 -15.84 5.65
N GLY A 67 12.66 -16.02 6.44
CA GLY A 67 11.73 -14.95 6.82
C GLY A 67 10.28 -15.41 6.83
N SER A 68 9.37 -14.53 7.23
CA SER A 68 7.93 -14.83 7.15
C SER A 68 7.44 -14.58 5.71
N ILE A 69 6.52 -15.40 5.22
CA ILE A 69 5.92 -15.25 3.88
C ILE A 69 4.43 -14.99 4.04
N ALA A 70 3.94 -13.88 3.49
CA ALA A 70 2.52 -13.55 3.50
C ALA A 70 1.80 -14.45 2.50
N ILE A 71 0.71 -15.08 2.93
CA ILE A 71 -0.06 -16.03 2.12
C ILE A 71 -1.52 -15.64 1.96
N TRP A 72 -2.02 -14.76 2.82
CA TRP A 72 -3.35 -14.17 2.73
C TRP A 72 -3.37 -12.81 3.43
N ALA A 73 -4.24 -11.91 2.97
CA ALA A 73 -4.48 -10.62 3.59
C ALA A 73 -5.97 -10.27 3.53
N GLY A 74 -6.48 -9.59 4.57
CA GLY A 74 -7.88 -9.21 4.67
C GLY A 74 -8.26 -8.67 6.05
N ALA A 75 -9.54 -8.76 6.41
CA ALA A 75 -10.03 -8.34 7.72
C ALA A 75 -9.44 -9.19 8.86
N ALA A 76 -9.13 -8.56 10.00
CA ALA A 76 -8.78 -9.28 11.22
C ALA A 76 -9.99 -10.02 11.82
N GLY A 77 -9.75 -10.82 12.86
CA GLY A 77 -10.78 -11.61 13.52
C GLY A 77 -10.99 -12.99 12.88
N GLU A 78 -12.26 -13.38 12.70
CA GLU A 78 -12.65 -14.72 12.25
C GLU A 78 -12.10 -15.07 10.86
N ALA A 79 -12.18 -14.15 9.89
CA ALA A 79 -11.69 -14.40 8.54
C ALA A 79 -10.18 -14.72 8.51
N ALA A 80 -9.39 -14.01 9.32
CA ALA A 80 -7.96 -14.25 9.45
C ALA A 80 -7.66 -15.59 10.12
N ARG A 81 -8.43 -15.97 11.15
CA ARG A 81 -8.30 -17.28 11.81
C ARG A 81 -8.67 -18.44 10.88
N ALA A 82 -9.77 -18.32 10.16
CA ALA A 82 -10.18 -19.30 9.15
C ALA A 82 -9.14 -19.44 8.03
N ALA A 83 -8.55 -18.33 7.59
CA ALA A 83 -7.45 -18.36 6.62
C ALA A 83 -6.19 -19.02 7.19
N ALA A 84 -5.81 -18.70 8.43
CA ALA A 84 -4.67 -19.34 9.10
C ALA A 84 -4.85 -20.85 9.22
N GLU A 85 -6.04 -21.33 9.59
CA GLU A 85 -6.37 -22.75 9.63
C GLU A 85 -6.29 -23.39 8.23
N ARG A 86 -6.98 -22.80 7.25
CA ARG A 86 -7.03 -23.28 5.85
C ARG A 86 -5.64 -23.48 5.26
N PHE A 87 -4.75 -22.54 5.51
CA PHE A 87 -3.40 -22.56 4.94
C PHE A 87 -2.33 -23.14 5.89
N ARG A 88 -2.73 -23.60 7.08
CA ARG A 88 -1.82 -24.10 8.14
C ARG A 88 -0.71 -23.11 8.45
N ALA A 89 -1.09 -21.84 8.61
CA ALA A 89 -0.18 -20.75 8.90
C ALA A 89 0.08 -20.65 10.40
N GLU A 90 1.31 -20.30 10.77
CA GLU A 90 1.71 -20.23 12.18
C GLU A 90 1.58 -18.82 12.77
N GLU A 91 1.45 -17.77 11.95
CA GLU A 91 1.44 -16.38 12.39
C GLU A 91 0.29 -15.58 11.75
N ILE A 92 -0.37 -14.75 12.56
CA ILE A 92 -1.26 -13.67 12.10
C ILE A 92 -0.61 -12.34 12.45
N HIS A 93 -0.38 -11.53 11.43
CA HIS A 93 0.23 -10.21 11.53
C HIS A 93 -0.85 -9.15 11.40
N ILE A 94 -0.97 -8.25 12.38
CA ILE A 94 -2.04 -7.24 12.41
C ILE A 94 -1.46 -5.84 12.32
N CYS A 95 -1.98 -5.05 11.37
CA CYS A 95 -1.73 -3.62 11.22
C CYS A 95 -3.04 -2.85 11.41
N VAL A 96 -3.12 -2.05 12.47
CA VAL A 96 -4.27 -1.15 12.68
C VAL A 96 -4.15 -0.01 11.68
N LEU A 97 -5.15 0.13 10.82
CA LEU A 97 -5.17 1.19 9.81
C LEU A 97 -5.64 2.49 10.46
N THR A 98 -4.96 3.58 10.13
CA THR A 98 -5.37 4.95 10.49
C THR A 98 -6.01 5.64 9.28
N GLU A 99 -6.51 6.85 9.46
CA GLU A 99 -7.10 7.66 8.38
C GLU A 99 -6.13 7.87 7.20
N ASP A 100 -4.84 8.02 7.49
CA ASP A 100 -3.75 8.18 6.52
C ASP A 100 -3.06 6.85 6.13
N ALA A 101 -3.74 5.72 6.31
CA ALA A 101 -3.21 4.42 5.94
C ALA A 101 -2.82 4.39 4.45
N ALA A 102 -1.73 3.68 4.14
CA ALA A 102 -1.31 3.53 2.76
C ALA A 102 -2.39 2.83 1.94
N GLU A 103 -2.72 3.39 0.76
CA GLU A 103 -3.75 2.84 -0.13
C GLU A 103 -3.50 1.36 -0.47
N SER A 104 -2.24 0.95 -0.57
CA SER A 104 -1.82 -0.45 -0.74
C SER A 104 -2.35 -1.37 0.36
N LEU A 105 -2.30 -0.97 1.63
CA LEU A 105 -2.81 -1.75 2.75
C LEU A 105 -4.34 -1.73 2.82
N VAL A 106 -4.95 -0.58 2.51
CA VAL A 106 -6.41 -0.45 2.42
C VAL A 106 -6.97 -1.36 1.34
N ALA A 107 -6.31 -1.42 0.18
CA ALA A 107 -6.66 -2.31 -0.92
C ALA A 107 -6.59 -3.79 -0.54
N LEU A 108 -5.61 -4.19 0.28
CA LEU A 108 -5.50 -5.57 0.76
C LEU A 108 -6.59 -5.95 1.77
N ARG A 109 -7.06 -4.98 2.55
CA ARG A 109 -8.15 -5.21 3.49
C ARG A 109 -9.51 -5.27 2.80
N TYR A 110 -9.70 -4.45 1.77
CA TYR A 110 -10.95 -4.29 1.03
C TYR A 110 -10.71 -4.51 -0.47
N PRO A 111 -10.41 -5.74 -0.92
CA PRO A 111 -10.13 -6.02 -2.32
C PRO A 111 -11.31 -5.64 -3.25
N GLU A 112 -12.54 -5.73 -2.76
CA GLU A 112 -13.76 -5.34 -3.47
C GLU A 112 -13.85 -3.83 -3.73
N ARG A 113 -13.24 -2.98 -2.89
CA ARG A 113 -13.20 -1.52 -3.10
C ARG A 113 -12.32 -1.12 -4.29
N VAL A 114 -11.37 -1.97 -4.69
CA VAL A 114 -10.48 -1.72 -5.83
C VAL A 114 -11.14 -2.18 -7.15
N ALA A 115 -12.08 -3.12 -7.10
CA ALA A 115 -12.73 -3.71 -8.27
C ALA A 115 -13.84 -2.83 -8.90
N LEU A 116 -14.29 -1.77 -8.22
CA LEU A 116 -15.16 -0.78 -8.83
C LEU A 116 -14.29 0.34 -9.43
N PRO A 117 -14.19 0.48 -10.77
CA PRO A 117 -13.59 1.66 -11.34
C PRO A 117 -14.43 2.83 -10.87
N ASN A 118 -13.82 3.71 -10.07
CA ASN A 118 -14.45 4.92 -9.61
C ASN A 118 -14.58 5.84 -10.83
N ARG A 119 -15.62 5.62 -11.65
CA ARG A 119 -15.88 6.32 -12.92
C ARG A 119 -15.83 7.84 -12.76
N GLU A 120 -16.14 8.34 -11.57
CA GLU A 120 -16.05 9.75 -11.22
C GLU A 120 -14.60 10.27 -11.10
N ASN A 121 -13.67 9.47 -10.57
CA ASN A 121 -12.25 9.85 -10.48
C ASN A 121 -11.54 9.75 -11.83
N GLU A 122 -11.93 8.79 -12.66
CA GLU A 122 -11.40 8.66 -14.03
C GLU A 122 -11.91 9.78 -14.93
N ALA A 123 -13.21 10.12 -14.85
CA ALA A 123 -13.78 11.27 -15.55
C ALA A 123 -13.11 12.59 -15.14
N ARG A 124 -12.78 12.77 -13.85
CA ARG A 124 -12.09 13.97 -13.36
C ARG A 124 -10.63 14.05 -13.84
N ARG A 125 -9.89 12.95 -13.84
CA ARG A 125 -8.50 12.90 -14.38
C ARG A 125 -8.46 13.08 -15.91
N VAL A 126 -9.42 12.53 -16.63
CA VAL A 126 -9.55 12.70 -18.09
C VAL A 126 -10.01 14.11 -18.44
N ALA A 127 -10.86 14.74 -17.63
CA ALA A 127 -11.28 16.13 -17.81
C ALA A 127 -10.17 17.16 -17.47
N GLU A 128 -9.25 16.84 -16.55
CA GLU A 128 -8.12 17.72 -16.20
C GLU A 128 -6.88 17.55 -17.12
N ALA A 129 -6.79 16.45 -17.87
CA ALA A 129 -5.69 16.20 -18.82
C ALA A 129 -5.59 17.19 -20.00
N PRO A 130 -6.68 17.66 -20.65
CA PRO A 130 -6.55 18.63 -21.73
C PRO A 130 -6.19 20.04 -21.23
N ALA A 131 -6.53 20.40 -19.99
CA ALA A 131 -6.26 21.75 -19.46
C ALA A 131 -4.76 21.99 -19.18
N ARG A 132 -4.02 20.98 -18.72
CA ARG A 132 -2.56 21.12 -18.48
C ARG A 132 -1.73 21.12 -19.77
N ARG A 133 -2.19 20.45 -20.83
CA ARG A 133 -1.50 20.45 -22.13
C ARG A 133 -1.62 21.79 -22.87
N MET A 134 -2.73 22.51 -22.76
CA MET A 134 -2.86 23.83 -23.41
C MET A 134 -2.12 24.95 -22.68
N ALA A 135 -2.09 24.94 -21.34
CA ALA A 135 -1.35 25.94 -20.56
C ALA A 135 0.18 25.89 -20.83
N THR A 136 0.73 24.69 -21.04
CA THR A 136 2.16 24.50 -21.34
C THR A 136 2.51 24.99 -22.76
N VAL A 137 1.61 24.86 -23.72
CA VAL A 137 1.83 25.29 -25.11
C VAL A 137 1.63 26.80 -25.28
N GLN A 138 0.65 27.41 -24.61
CA GLN A 138 0.45 28.87 -24.64
C GLN A 138 1.58 29.65 -23.94
N GLY A 139 2.16 29.12 -22.87
CA GLY A 139 3.34 29.71 -22.22
C GLY A 139 4.60 29.66 -23.08
N ALA A 140 4.78 28.61 -23.87
CA ALA A 140 5.92 28.46 -24.77
C ALA A 140 5.84 29.36 -26.02
N LEU A 141 4.65 29.57 -26.58
CA LEU A 141 4.44 30.45 -27.75
C LEU A 141 4.62 31.94 -27.43
N ALA A 142 4.28 32.38 -26.20
CA ALA A 142 4.47 33.76 -25.77
C ALA A 142 5.97 34.14 -25.59
N ALA A 143 6.85 33.17 -25.37
CA ALA A 143 8.28 33.41 -25.22
C ALA A 143 9.04 33.53 -26.57
N CYS A 144 8.47 33.03 -27.67
CA CYS A 144 9.11 33.06 -28.99
C CYS A 144 8.74 34.29 -29.84
N LEU A 145 7.64 34.98 -29.53
CA LEU A 145 7.23 36.21 -30.19
C LEU A 145 7.71 37.43 -29.38
N GLY A 146 9.01 37.67 -29.42
CA GLY A 146 9.62 38.86 -28.82
C GLY A 146 9.02 40.16 -29.37
N PRO A 147 8.99 41.25 -28.57
CA PRO A 147 8.41 42.50 -29.00
C PRO A 147 9.23 43.13 -30.14
N SER A 148 8.59 43.25 -31.30
CA SER A 148 9.10 44.02 -32.44
C SER A 148 9.27 45.50 -32.02
N ARG A 149 10.51 45.95 -31.84
CA ARG A 149 10.84 47.37 -31.62
C ARG A 149 10.66 48.13 -32.94
N ALA A 150 9.42 48.55 -33.21
CA ALA A 150 9.14 49.65 -34.12
C ALA A 150 9.46 50.99 -33.42
N GLY A 151 10.27 51.80 -34.08
CA GLY A 151 10.97 52.94 -33.49
C GLY A 151 10.10 54.14 -33.09
N ARG A 152 10.77 55.09 -32.41
CA ARG A 152 10.32 56.47 -32.29
C ARG A 152 11.52 57.42 -32.37
N ARG A 153 11.56 58.19 -33.46
CA ARG A 153 12.30 59.47 -33.56
C ARG A 153 11.61 60.50 -32.67
N ALA A 154 12.39 61.33 -31.98
CA ALA A 154 12.17 62.79 -31.85
C ALA A 154 13.29 63.41 -31.00
N ALA A 155 14.20 64.14 -31.65
CA ALA A 155 14.52 65.55 -31.41
C ALA A 155 15.56 65.96 -32.46
#